data_AF-A0A7W0SI80-F1
#
_entry.id   AF-A0A7W0SI80-F1
#
_cell.length_a   1.000
_cell.length_b   1.000
_cell.length_c   1.000
_cell.angle_alpha   90.00
_cell.angle_beta   90.00
_cell.angle_gamma   90.00
#
_symmetry.space_group_name_H-M   'P 1'
#
loop_
_entity.id
_entity.type
_entity.pdbx_description
1 polymer ?
#
loop_
_entity_poly.entity_id
_entity_poly.type
_entity_poly.pdbx_seq_one_letter_code
_entity_poly.pdbx_strand_id
1 'polypeptide(L)'
;MPTPGHLRRERRALVRLREERIRDLGGLMLEMYRRDHFRQDLVVDHCTELTELERRLHELDSLLATTAVGRSMGGAARCVCGAPIIWGSHFCANCGRPVGDAPVVVCSQCDRPLPAEAHFCAHCGSRVEVAESPDTSARPIGEASPDSAEPERQPKHPVDSIER
;
A
#
# COMPACT_ATOMS: atom_id res chain seq x y z
N MET A 1 -22.60 -9.84 -14.22
CA MET A 1 -22.10 -9.07 -13.06
C MET A 1 -21.41 -7.81 -13.57
N PRO A 2 -21.82 -6.60 -13.13
CA PRO A 2 -21.18 -5.36 -13.55
C PRO A 2 -19.71 -5.31 -13.06
N THR A 3 -18.83 -4.73 -13.87
CA THR A 3 -17.39 -4.65 -13.52
C THR A 3 -17.14 -3.51 -12.51
N PRO A 4 -16.09 -3.59 -11.68
CA PRO A 4 -15.75 -2.51 -10.74
C PRO A 4 -15.51 -1.16 -11.42
N GLY A 5 -15.03 -1.16 -12.67
CA GLY A 5 -14.85 0.05 -13.47
C GLY A 5 -16.18 0.70 -13.87
N HIS A 6 -17.20 -0.11 -14.18
CA HIS A 6 -18.55 0.37 -14.47
C HIS A 6 -19.16 1.03 -13.22
N LEU A 7 -19.11 0.35 -12.06
CA LEU A 7 -19.64 0.86 -10.79
C LEU A 7 -19.01 2.21 -10.39
N ARG A 8 -17.69 2.38 -10.59
CA ARG A 8 -16.99 3.65 -10.32
C ARG A 8 -17.41 4.80 -11.25
N ARG A 9 -17.80 4.50 -12.49
CA ARG A 9 -18.28 5.51 -13.45
C ARG A 9 -19.71 5.91 -13.12
N GLU A 10 -20.56 4.93 -12.87
CA GLU A 10 -21.95 5.12 -12.46
C GLU A 10 -22.03 5.96 -11.19
N ARG A 11 -21.25 5.61 -10.15
CA ARG A 11 -21.15 6.41 -8.91
C ARG A 11 -20.79 7.86 -9.19
N ARG A 12 -19.78 8.12 -10.03
CA ARG A 12 -19.35 9.50 -10.37
C ARG A 12 -20.44 10.27 -11.12
N ALA A 13 -21.22 9.61 -11.96
CA ALA A 13 -22.36 10.23 -12.64
C ALA A 13 -23.46 10.59 -11.63
N LEU A 14 -23.81 9.68 -10.73
CA LEU A 14 -24.84 9.90 -9.71
C LEU A 14 -24.45 10.98 -8.69
N VAL A 15 -23.17 11.10 -8.31
CA VAL A 15 -22.71 12.19 -7.44
C VAL A 15 -22.96 13.56 -8.09
N ARG A 16 -22.60 13.70 -9.37
CA ARG A 16 -22.85 14.96 -10.11
C ARG A 16 -24.34 15.26 -10.23
N LEU A 17 -25.15 14.24 -10.53
CA LEU A 17 -26.59 14.39 -10.62
C LEU A 17 -27.20 14.83 -9.28
N ARG A 18 -26.76 14.25 -8.16
CA ARG A 18 -27.18 14.66 -6.81
C ARG A 18 -26.86 16.14 -6.56
N GLU A 19 -25.65 16.59 -6.88
CA GLU A 19 -25.26 18.00 -6.70
C GLU A 19 -26.09 18.95 -7.57
N GLU A 20 -26.44 18.54 -8.79
CA GLU A 20 -27.37 19.27 -9.66
C GLU A 20 -28.76 19.37 -9.05
N ARG A 21 -29.34 18.25 -8.60
CA ARG A 21 -30.67 18.23 -7.97
C ARG A 21 -30.75 19.03 -6.67
N ILE A 22 -29.69 19.04 -5.88
CA ILE A 22 -29.62 19.88 -4.67
C ILE A 22 -29.63 21.37 -5.04
N ARG A 23 -28.89 21.76 -6.09
CA ARG A 23 -28.92 23.14 -6.59
C ARG A 23 -30.28 23.52 -7.16
N ASP A 24 -30.91 22.62 -7.92
CA ASP A 24 -32.26 22.83 -8.47
C ASP A 24 -33.30 23.01 -7.36
N LEU A 25 -33.25 22.17 -6.32
CA LEU A 25 -34.13 22.28 -5.15
C LEU A 25 -33.96 23.62 -4.43
N GLY A 26 -32.71 24.08 -4.24
CA GLY A 26 -32.43 25.39 -3.68
C GLY A 26 -32.98 26.53 -4.54
N GLY A 27 -32.82 26.45 -5.86
CA GLY A 27 -33.39 27.40 -6.82
C GLY A 27 -34.92 27.43 -6.77
N LEU A 28 -35.55 26.26 -6.70
CA LEU A 28 -37.00 26.12 -6.57
C LEU A 28 -37.50 26.76 -5.27
N MET A 29 -36.85 26.49 -4.15
CA MET A 29 -37.18 27.09 -2.85
C MET A 29 -37.09 28.61 -2.87
N LEU A 30 -36.04 29.15 -3.50
CA LEU A 30 -35.87 30.59 -3.65
C LEU A 30 -36.97 31.21 -4.52
N GLU A 31 -37.33 30.57 -5.65
CA GLU A 31 -38.39 31.06 -6.53
C GLU A 31 -39.77 31.01 -5.87
N MET A 32 -40.09 29.97 -5.09
CA MET A 32 -41.34 29.89 -4.33
C MET A 32 -41.42 30.98 -3.27
N TYR A 33 -40.33 31.25 -2.56
CA TYR A 33 -40.26 32.33 -1.57
C TYR A 33 -40.46 33.70 -2.21
N ARG A 34 -39.78 33.99 -3.33
CA ARG A 34 -39.91 35.27 -4.05
C ARG A 34 -41.32 35.54 -4.57
N ARG A 35 -42.08 34.50 -4.86
CA ARG A 35 -43.46 34.58 -5.39
C ARG A 35 -44.54 34.42 -4.32
N ASP A 36 -44.13 34.22 -3.06
CA ASP A 36 -45.00 33.92 -1.92
C ASP A 36 -45.99 32.77 -2.19
N HIS A 37 -45.55 31.78 -2.96
CA HIS A 37 -46.36 30.63 -3.34
C HIS A 37 -45.63 29.34 -3.02
N PHE A 38 -45.92 28.78 -1.85
CA PHE A 38 -45.29 27.56 -1.37
C PHE A 38 -46.10 26.32 -1.76
N ARG A 39 -45.48 25.40 -2.51
CA ARG A 39 -46.07 24.11 -2.85
C ARG A 39 -45.27 22.99 -2.21
N GLN A 40 -45.77 22.51 -1.08
CA GLN A 40 -45.12 21.44 -0.31
C GLN A 40 -44.97 20.15 -1.12
N ASP A 41 -45.98 19.76 -1.88
CA ASP A 41 -45.97 18.50 -2.64
C ASP A 41 -44.79 18.44 -3.61
N LEU A 42 -44.52 19.54 -4.32
CA LEU A 42 -43.40 19.63 -5.25
C LEU A 42 -42.03 19.51 -4.53
N VAL A 43 -41.91 20.08 -3.33
CA VAL A 43 -40.70 19.93 -2.51
C VAL A 43 -40.52 18.48 -2.07
N VAL A 44 -41.61 17.84 -1.65
CA VAL A 44 -41.60 16.43 -1.25
C VAL A 44 -41.17 15.56 -2.43
N ASP A 45 -41.73 15.76 -3.62
CA ASP A 45 -41.35 15.01 -4.82
C ASP A 45 -39.84 15.13 -5.11
N HIS A 46 -39.29 16.34 -5.14
CA HIS A 46 -37.85 16.55 -5.35
C HIS A 46 -36.98 15.93 -4.24
N CYS A 47 -37.42 15.98 -2.98
CA CYS A 47 -36.73 15.32 -1.87
C CYS A 47 -36.78 13.79 -1.99
N THR A 48 -37.88 13.22 -2.49
CA THR A 48 -37.97 11.77 -2.73
C THR A 48 -37.02 11.32 -3.83
N GLU A 49 -36.91 12.07 -4.92
CA GLU A 49 -35.92 11.80 -5.97
C GLU A 49 -34.48 11.88 -5.44
N LEU A 50 -34.18 12.90 -4.62
CA LEU A 50 -32.86 13.07 -4.01
C LEU A 50 -32.50 11.92 -3.07
N THR A 51 -33.42 11.49 -2.22
CA THR A 51 -33.17 10.39 -1.28
C THR A 51 -33.00 9.05 -2.02
N GLU A 52 -33.68 8.84 -3.14
CA GLU A 52 -33.47 7.67 -3.99
C GLU A 52 -32.08 7.67 -4.66
N LEU A 53 -31.61 8.83 -5.15
CA LEU A 53 -30.24 8.97 -5.64
C LEU A 53 -29.20 8.68 -4.55
N GLU A 54 -29.41 9.18 -3.34
CA GLU A 54 -28.54 8.92 -2.19
C GLU A 54 -28.52 7.44 -1.81
N ARG A 55 -29.68 6.78 -1.82
CA ARG A 55 -29.80 5.33 -1.58
C ARG A 55 -28.99 4.54 -2.61
N ARG A 56 -29.11 4.88 -3.90
CA ARG A 56 -28.34 4.22 -4.97
C ARG A 56 -26.83 4.46 -4.84
N LEU A 57 -26.42 5.66 -4.46
CA LEU A 57 -25.01 5.97 -4.19
C LEU A 57 -24.47 5.12 -3.05
N HIS A 58 -25.22 5.00 -1.95
CA HIS A 58 -24.84 4.16 -0.83
C HIS A 58 -24.71 2.68 -1.22
N GLU A 59 -25.64 2.17 -2.03
CA GLU A 59 -25.59 0.81 -2.56
C GLU A 59 -24.31 0.57 -3.39
N LEU A 60 -23.98 1.48 -4.31
CA LEU A 60 -22.76 1.40 -5.11
C LEU A 60 -21.49 1.46 -4.25
N ASP A 61 -21.49 2.29 -3.20
CA ASP A 61 -20.38 2.36 -2.25
C ASP A 61 -20.21 1.06 -1.48
N SER A 62 -21.31 0.40 -1.07
CA SER A 62 -21.27 -0.91 -0.42
C SER A 62 -20.69 -1.99 -1.35
N LEU A 63 -21.06 -1.99 -2.63
CA LEU A 63 -20.56 -2.93 -3.64
C LEU A 63 -19.07 -2.70 -3.95
N LEU A 64 -18.63 -1.44 -3.98
CA LEU A 64 -17.23 -1.10 -4.17
C LEU A 64 -16.38 -1.43 -2.94
N ALA A 65 -16.93 -1.28 -1.74
CA ALA A 65 -16.25 -1.62 -0.49
C ALA A 65 -16.02 -3.14 -0.37
N THR A 66 -17.04 -3.96 -0.62
CA THR A 66 -16.92 -5.43 -0.59
C THR A 66 -15.88 -5.95 -1.59
N THR A 67 -15.85 -5.40 -2.82
CA THR A 67 -14.83 -5.75 -3.84
C THR A 67 -13.44 -5.17 -3.55
N ALA A 68 -13.32 -4.18 -2.67
CA ALA A 68 -12.03 -3.66 -2.20
C ALA A 68 -11.48 -4.48 -1.03
N VAL A 69 -12.32 -4.89 -0.08
CA VAL A 69 -11.93 -5.73 1.07
C VAL A 69 -11.39 -7.08 0.62
N GLY A 70 -12.02 -7.73 -0.38
CA GLY A 70 -11.50 -8.98 -0.96
C GLY A 70 -10.12 -8.85 -1.63
N ARG A 71 -9.73 -7.64 -2.07
CA ARG A 71 -8.38 -7.34 -2.58
C ARG A 71 -7.40 -6.94 -1.48
N SER A 72 -7.90 -6.41 -0.37
CA SER A 72 -7.08 -6.02 0.79
C SER A 72 -6.60 -7.22 1.61
N MET A 73 -7.25 -8.39 1.49
CA MET A 73 -6.75 -9.64 2.08
C MET A 73 -5.57 -10.27 1.30
N GLY A 74 -5.27 -9.79 0.09
CA GLY A 74 -3.98 -10.00 -0.61
C GLY A 74 -3.00 -8.83 -0.42
N GLY A 75 -3.18 -8.09 0.68
CA GLY A 75 -2.60 -6.81 1.09
C GLY A 75 -1.49 -6.21 0.23
N ALA A 76 -1.86 -5.24 -0.62
CA ALA A 76 -0.89 -4.19 -0.98
C ALA A 76 -0.62 -3.37 0.29
N ALA A 77 0.62 -3.37 0.78
CA ALA A 77 1.05 -2.52 1.88
C ALA A 77 0.67 -1.06 1.57
N ARG A 78 0.44 -0.21 2.59
CA ARG A 78 0.17 1.22 2.38
C ARG A 78 1.32 2.03 2.95
N CYS A 79 1.71 3.07 2.22
CA CYS A 79 2.66 4.04 2.72
C CYS A 79 1.99 4.88 3.82
N VAL A 80 2.80 5.49 4.70
CA VAL A 80 2.34 6.47 5.70
C VAL A 80 1.57 7.64 5.06
N CYS A 81 1.84 7.97 3.80
CA CYS A 81 1.07 8.98 3.05
C CYS A 81 -0.32 8.51 2.58
N GLY A 82 -0.72 7.26 2.86
CA GLY A 82 -2.01 6.66 2.48
C GLY A 82 -2.04 5.99 1.10
N ALA A 83 -1.01 6.20 0.27
CA ALA A 83 -0.93 5.61 -1.07
C ALA A 83 -0.69 4.08 -1.01
N PRO A 84 -1.29 3.30 -1.94
CA PRO A 84 -1.01 1.88 -2.05
C PRO A 84 0.44 1.66 -2.53
N ILE A 85 1.14 0.75 -1.86
CA ILE A 85 2.49 0.28 -2.21
C ILE A 85 2.33 -0.88 -3.18
N ILE A 86 3.04 -0.82 -4.30
CA ILE A 86 3.08 -1.91 -5.26
C ILE A 86 4.04 -2.96 -4.71
N TRP A 87 3.68 -4.24 -4.78
CA TRP A 87 4.57 -5.33 -4.35
C TRP A 87 5.94 -5.21 -5.05
N GLY A 88 7.01 -5.27 -4.26
CA GLY A 88 8.39 -5.11 -4.76
C GLY A 88 8.86 -3.66 -4.97
N SER A 89 8.07 -2.63 -4.63
CA SER A 89 8.56 -1.25 -4.72
C SER A 89 9.40 -0.86 -3.49
N HIS A 90 10.59 -0.31 -3.71
CA HIS A 90 11.45 0.24 -2.65
C HIS A 90 11.02 1.64 -2.19
N PHE A 91 10.30 2.37 -3.05
CA PHE A 91 9.85 3.74 -2.80
C PHE A 91 8.36 3.90 -3.10
N CYS A 92 7.69 4.78 -2.34
CA CYS A 92 6.31 5.15 -2.63
C CYS A 92 6.24 6.04 -3.88
N ALA A 93 5.48 5.61 -4.89
CA ALA A 93 5.28 6.38 -6.13
C ALA A 93 4.59 7.74 -5.92
N ASN A 94 3.94 7.96 -4.79
CA ASN A 94 3.22 9.21 -4.49
C ASN A 94 4.08 10.22 -3.71
N CYS A 95 4.84 9.78 -2.71
CA CYS A 95 5.59 10.69 -1.84
C CYS A 95 7.12 10.50 -1.89
N GLY A 96 7.63 9.54 -2.66
CA GLY A 96 9.06 9.26 -2.82
C GLY A 96 9.76 8.69 -1.59
N ARG A 97 9.03 8.47 -0.49
CA ARG A 97 9.61 7.89 0.74
C ARG A 97 9.95 6.42 0.54
N PRO A 98 11.05 5.93 1.15
CA PRO A 98 11.34 4.51 1.16
C PRO A 98 10.23 3.75 1.89
N VAL A 99 9.91 2.55 1.41
CA VAL A 99 8.84 1.71 1.95
C VAL A 99 9.29 0.25 1.99
N GLY A 100 8.88 -0.47 3.04
CA GLY A 100 9.27 -1.86 3.26
C GLY A 100 10.63 -2.02 3.94
N ASP A 101 11.04 -3.27 4.13
CA ASP A 101 12.32 -3.66 4.78
C ASP A 101 13.47 -3.83 3.78
N ALA A 102 13.25 -3.46 2.51
CA ALA A 102 14.27 -3.60 1.47
C ALA A 102 15.41 -2.60 1.71
N PRO A 103 16.68 -3.01 1.51
CA PRO A 103 17.83 -2.18 1.82
C PRO A 103 17.89 -0.94 0.91
N VAL A 104 18.03 0.24 1.52
CA VAL A 104 18.14 1.54 0.85
C VAL A 104 19.44 2.19 1.30
N VAL A 105 20.22 2.68 0.33
CA VAL A 105 21.47 3.42 0.56
C VAL A 105 21.33 4.86 0.06
N VAL A 106 22.23 5.74 0.49
CA VAL A 106 22.24 7.15 0.07
C VAL A 106 23.36 7.37 -0.93
N CYS A 107 23.09 8.11 -2.02
CA CYS A 107 24.09 8.43 -3.01
C CYS A 107 25.16 9.36 -2.42
N SER A 108 26.43 8.99 -2.51
CA SER A 108 27.56 9.80 -2.03
C SER A 108 27.79 11.11 -2.80
N GLN A 109 27.14 11.29 -3.96
CA GLN A 109 27.31 12.45 -4.83
C GLN A 109 26.15 13.45 -4.75
N CYS A 110 24.93 13.01 -4.46
CA CYS A 110 23.75 13.87 -4.49
C CYS A 110 22.77 13.65 -3.32
N ASP A 111 23.18 12.88 -2.31
CA ASP A 111 22.47 12.63 -1.05
C ASP A 111 21.03 12.11 -1.17
N ARG A 112 20.67 11.55 -2.33
CA ARG A 112 19.35 10.95 -2.54
C ARG A 112 19.33 9.47 -2.19
N PRO A 113 18.21 8.95 -1.66
CA PRO A 113 18.07 7.54 -1.41
C PRO A 113 17.92 6.76 -2.74
N LEU A 114 18.57 5.61 -2.82
CA LEU A 114 18.53 4.67 -3.93
C LEU A 114 18.48 3.23 -3.38
N PRO A 115 17.96 2.26 -4.14
CA PRO A 115 17.94 0.87 -3.66
C PRO A 115 19.38 0.36 -3.57
N ALA A 116 19.70 -0.46 -2.56
CA ALA A 116 21.07 -0.91 -2.30
C ALA A 116 21.71 -1.63 -3.50
N GLU A 117 20.91 -2.24 -4.35
CA GLU A 117 21.32 -2.99 -5.54
C GLU A 117 21.57 -2.10 -6.78
N ALA A 118 21.33 -0.78 -6.72
CA ALA A 118 21.50 0.07 -7.89
C ALA A 118 22.97 0.33 -8.21
N HIS A 119 23.39 0.01 -9.42
CA HIS A 119 24.72 0.32 -9.96
C HIS A 119 24.88 1.80 -10.38
N PHE A 120 23.77 2.53 -10.55
CA PHE A 120 23.76 3.93 -10.97
C PHE A 120 22.70 4.72 -10.21
N CYS A 121 23.01 5.96 -9.85
CA CYS A 121 22.03 6.86 -9.27
C CYS A 121 21.03 7.31 -10.34
N ALA A 122 19.74 7.01 -10.14
CA ALA A 122 18.67 7.45 -11.05
C ALA A 122 18.47 8.99 -11.11
N HIS A 123 19.10 9.74 -10.21
CA HIS A 123 18.99 11.21 -10.18
C HIS A 123 20.19 11.93 -10.80
N CYS A 124 21.42 11.59 -10.41
CA CYS A 124 22.62 12.29 -10.87
C CYS A 124 23.47 11.47 -11.86
N GLY A 125 23.13 10.20 -12.11
CA GLY A 125 23.83 9.34 -13.07
C GLY A 125 25.19 8.82 -12.60
N SER A 126 25.64 9.17 -11.38
CA SER A 126 26.89 8.64 -10.84
C SER A 126 26.81 7.13 -10.61
N ARG A 127 27.93 6.44 -10.84
CA ARG A 127 28.05 5.01 -10.55
C ARG A 127 28.12 4.79 -9.04
N VAL A 128 27.40 3.78 -8.55
CA VAL A 128 27.39 3.37 -7.15
C VAL A 128 28.02 1.99 -7.06
N GLU A 129 28.96 1.84 -6.14
CA GLU A 129 29.59 0.55 -5.83
C GLU A 129 28.65 -0.22 -4.89
N VAL A 130 28.00 -1.25 -5.43
CA VAL A 130 27.08 -2.12 -4.67
C VAL A 130 27.93 -3.02 -3.78
N ALA A 131 27.77 -2.89 -2.46
CA ALA A 131 28.37 -3.82 -1.52
C ALA A 131 27.54 -5.12 -1.53
N GLU A 132 28.12 -6.21 -2.03
CA GLU A 132 27.52 -7.54 -1.98
C GLU A 132 27.13 -7.89 -0.53
N SER A 133 25.85 -8.10 -0.29
CA SER A 133 25.35 -8.71 0.94
C SER A 133 25.87 -10.17 1.04
N PRO A 134 26.28 -10.65 2.23
CA PRO A 134 26.78 -12.00 2.39
C PRO A 134 25.63 -12.98 2.22
N ASP A 135 25.65 -13.71 1.11
CA ASP A 135 24.70 -14.76 0.81
C ASP A 135 24.93 -15.94 1.76
N THR A 136 24.06 -16.09 2.76
CA THR A 136 24.12 -17.20 3.72
C THR A 136 23.53 -18.45 3.07
N SER A 137 24.22 -19.03 2.08
CA SER A 137 23.85 -20.34 1.54
C SER A 137 25.01 -21.07 0.84
N ALA A 138 26.07 -21.39 1.59
CA ALA A 138 27.00 -22.42 1.16
C ALA A 138 27.48 -23.24 2.36
N ARG A 139 26.83 -24.38 2.59
CA ARG A 139 27.47 -25.52 3.27
C ARG A 139 28.41 -26.16 2.24
N PRO A 140 29.73 -26.26 2.47
CA PRO A 140 30.52 -27.20 1.71
C PRO A 140 30.41 -28.57 2.42
N ILE A 141 29.88 -29.53 1.69
CA ILE A 141 30.15 -30.95 1.91
C ILE A 141 31.63 -31.14 1.55
N GLY A 142 32.37 -31.79 2.45
CA GLY A 142 33.83 -31.82 2.41
C GLY A 142 34.43 -32.74 1.36
N GLU A 143 35.72 -32.51 1.10
CA GLU A 143 36.66 -33.49 0.58
C GLU A 143 37.96 -33.40 1.38
N ALA A 144 38.34 -34.54 1.97
CA ALA A 144 39.63 -34.82 2.60
C ALA A 144 40.71 -34.92 1.49
N SER A 145 41.99 -34.58 1.64
CA SER A 145 43.08 -35.12 2.50
C SER A 145 44.41 -34.82 1.74
N PRO A 146 45.62 -35.24 2.15
CA PRO A 146 46.34 -35.29 3.44
C PRO A 146 47.58 -34.34 3.37
N ASP A 147 48.53 -34.16 4.28
CA ASP A 147 49.41 -35.11 4.96
C ASP A 147 50.42 -34.28 5.80
N SER A 148 50.78 -34.75 7.00
CA SER A 148 52.02 -34.51 7.77
C SER A 148 51.78 -34.77 9.28
N ALA A 149 51.89 -36.05 9.65
CA ALA A 149 52.63 -36.65 10.77
C ALA A 149 53.09 -35.76 11.95
N GLU A 150 53.15 -36.17 13.22
CA GLU A 150 52.69 -37.29 14.05
C GLU A 150 53.04 -36.86 15.53
N PRO A 151 53.08 -37.67 16.61
CA PRO A 151 52.22 -37.54 17.79
C PRO A 151 53.00 -37.44 19.13
N GLU A 152 52.31 -37.35 20.28
CA GLU A 152 52.66 -38.05 21.56
C GLU A 152 51.62 -37.71 22.65
N ARG A 153 50.70 -38.62 22.96
CA ARG A 153 50.62 -39.50 24.16
C ARG A 153 50.54 -38.74 25.51
N GLN A 154 49.33 -38.56 26.06
CA GLN A 154 48.64 -39.43 27.05
C GLN A 154 49.09 -39.20 28.53
N PRO A 155 48.34 -39.66 29.56
CA PRO A 155 47.07 -39.12 30.06
C PRO A 155 47.13 -38.90 31.60
N LYS A 156 46.08 -38.31 32.22
CA LYS A 156 45.72 -38.65 33.61
C LYS A 156 44.34 -38.11 34.00
N HIS A 157 43.40 -39.05 33.94
CA HIS A 157 42.20 -39.18 34.77
C HIS A 157 42.60 -39.45 36.25
N PRO A 158 41.68 -39.61 37.24
CA PRO A 158 40.22 -39.39 37.25
C PRO A 158 39.65 -38.82 38.60
N VAL A 159 38.30 -38.84 38.69
CA VAL A 159 37.42 -39.19 39.85
C VAL A 159 36.89 -38.10 40.82
N ASP A 160 35.55 -38.02 40.79
CA ASP A 160 34.50 -37.85 41.83
C ASP A 160 34.33 -36.61 42.73
N SER A 161 33.10 -36.07 42.63
CA SER A 161 32.05 -36.00 43.66
C SER A 161 32.47 -36.09 45.13
N ILE A 162 32.03 -35.13 45.95
CA ILE A 162 31.05 -35.34 47.05
C ILE A 162 30.82 -34.03 47.82
N GLU A 163 29.55 -33.82 48.15
CA GLU A 163 28.96 -32.83 49.05
C GLU A 163 29.51 -32.91 50.49
N ARG A 164 29.61 -31.75 51.15
CA ARG A 164 29.16 -31.52 52.55
C ARG A 164 29.15 -30.04 52.89
#